data_AF-A0A7S1MZV0-F1
#
_entry.id   AF-A0A7S1MZV0-F1
#
_cell.length_a   1.000
_cell.length_b   1.000
_cell.length_c   1.000
_cell.angle_alpha   90.00
_cell.angle_beta   90.00
_cell.angle_gamma   90.00
#
_symmetry.space_group_name_H-M   'P 1'
#
loop_
_entity.id
_entity.type
_entity.pdbx_description
1 polymer ?
#
loop_
_entity_poly.entity_id
_entity_poly.type
_entity_poly.pdbx_seq_one_letter_code
_entity_poly.pdbx_strand_id
1 'polypeptide(L)'
;WQAIILGTLPESLVYTLKSGTDVVRAIGSTSSDKVSMHVSIFSFFAIVTSLLGIGMGCNDFVKDALPKSFKDFTKKRKRVANLSSLALTLTPPLAISVVAPGAFYAALEFSGTFRLILFGIVPAMMVWSGRRKGELAWVPGGDLPLLFVMAAAFTVIGMEMHAKTNITPWLTKLILRQ
;
A
#
# COMPACT_ATOMS: atom_id res chain seq x y z
N TRP A 1 12.36 -13.56 -5.76
CA TRP A 1 11.35 -14.48 -5.16
C TRP A 1 10.09 -14.55 -6.02
N GLN A 2 9.45 -13.43 -6.38
CA GLN A 2 8.29 -13.42 -7.29
C GLN A 2 8.56 -14.16 -8.61
N ALA A 3 9.71 -13.91 -9.26
CA ALA A 3 10.09 -14.61 -10.48
C ALA A 3 10.22 -16.13 -10.31
N ILE A 4 10.69 -16.59 -9.15
CA ILE A 4 10.84 -18.02 -8.85
C ILE A 4 9.46 -18.65 -8.64
N ILE A 5 8.58 -17.99 -7.89
CA ILE A 5 7.21 -18.45 -7.62
C ILE A 5 6.37 -18.50 -8.90
N LEU A 6 6.40 -17.43 -9.70
CA LEU A 6 5.65 -17.36 -10.95
C LEU A 6 6.22 -18.30 -12.00
N GLY A 7 7.55 -18.48 -12.04
CA GLY A 7 8.21 -19.43 -12.94
C GLY A 7 7.94 -20.91 -12.63
N THR A 8 7.49 -21.22 -11.41
CA THR A 8 7.10 -22.59 -11.03
C THR A 8 5.65 -22.95 -11.35
N LEU A 9 4.83 -21.98 -11.73
CA LEU A 9 3.42 -22.20 -12.03
C LEU A 9 3.19 -22.37 -13.54
N PRO A 10 2.32 -23.31 -13.97
CA PRO A 10 1.96 -23.45 -15.37
C PRO A 10 1.23 -22.18 -15.84
N GLU A 11 1.48 -21.76 -17.08
CA GLU A 11 0.94 -20.51 -17.66
C GLU A 11 -0.59 -20.42 -17.53
N SER A 12 -1.29 -21.55 -17.65
CA SER A 12 -2.75 -21.63 -17.50
C SER A 12 -3.27 -21.17 -16.13
N LEU A 13 -2.52 -21.41 -15.06
CA LEU A 13 -2.89 -20.98 -13.72
C LEU A 13 -2.58 -19.50 -13.49
N VAL A 14 -1.52 -18.97 -14.10
CA VAL A 14 -1.06 -17.59 -13.87
C VAL A 14 -2.15 -16.57 -14.19
N TYR A 15 -2.93 -16.78 -15.25
CA TYR A 15 -4.03 -15.89 -15.63
C TYR A 15 -5.25 -15.93 -14.69
N THR A 16 -5.34 -16.95 -13.84
CA THR A 16 -6.46 -17.11 -12.88
C THR A 16 -6.17 -16.52 -11.50
N LEU A 17 -4.91 -16.16 -11.22
CA LEU A 17 -4.48 -15.63 -9.92
C LEU A 17 -4.94 -14.17 -9.79
N LYS A 18 -5.85 -13.91 -8.84
CA LYS A 18 -6.34 -12.55 -8.56
C LYS A 18 -5.75 -11.97 -7.29
N SER A 19 -5.25 -12.81 -6.39
CA SER A 19 -4.72 -12.41 -5.09
C SER A 19 -3.48 -13.20 -4.68
N GLY A 20 -2.65 -12.61 -3.81
CA GLY A 20 -1.43 -13.26 -3.30
C GLY A 20 -1.69 -14.58 -2.57
N THR A 21 -2.88 -14.76 -2.00
CA THR A 21 -3.32 -16.02 -1.38
C THR A 21 -3.61 -17.13 -2.39
N ASP A 22 -4.05 -16.76 -3.60
CA ASP A 22 -4.31 -17.73 -4.68
C ASP A 22 -3.00 -18.32 -5.19
N VAL A 23 -1.92 -17.53 -5.17
CA VAL A 23 -0.57 -17.97 -5.55
C VAL A 23 -0.07 -19.07 -4.59
N VAL A 24 -0.30 -18.90 -3.28
CA VAL A 24 0.09 -19.91 -2.28
C VAL A 24 -0.71 -21.20 -2.46
N ARG A 25 -2.01 -21.09 -2.75
CA ARG A 25 -2.89 -22.23 -3.03
C ARG A 25 -2.50 -22.97 -4.31
N ALA A 26 -2.16 -22.22 -5.36
CA ALA A 26 -1.70 -22.75 -6.65
C ALA A 26 -0.38 -23.52 -6.55
N ILE A 27 0.56 -23.06 -5.71
CA ILE A 27 1.78 -23.81 -5.42
C ILE A 27 1.45 -25.08 -4.65
N GLY A 28 0.53 -25.00 -3.67
CA GLY A 28 0.10 -26.15 -2.89
C GLY A 28 -0.52 -27.27 -3.72
N SER A 29 -1.17 -26.96 -4.85
CA SER A 29 -1.74 -27.98 -5.75
C SER A 29 -0.73 -28.56 -6.76
N THR A 30 0.40 -27.89 -6.98
CA THR A 30 1.33 -28.21 -8.09
C THR A 30 2.68 -28.73 -7.61
N SER A 31 3.06 -28.44 -6.36
CA SER A 31 4.37 -28.75 -5.79
C SER A 31 4.29 -29.79 -4.66
N SER A 32 5.46 -30.31 -4.25
CA SER A 32 5.58 -31.21 -3.09
C SER A 32 5.11 -30.54 -1.79
N ASP A 33 4.50 -31.31 -0.89
CA ASP A 33 4.02 -30.89 0.43
C ASP A 33 5.03 -30.04 1.22
N LYS A 34 6.32 -30.39 1.13
CA LYS A 34 7.38 -29.64 1.80
C LYS A 34 7.52 -28.22 1.26
N VAL A 35 7.44 -28.02 -0.06
CA VAL A 35 7.56 -26.70 -0.69
C VAL A 35 6.34 -25.85 -0.35
N SER A 36 5.14 -26.45 -0.40
CA SER A 36 3.88 -25.78 -0.03
C SER A 36 3.92 -25.24 1.41
N MET A 37 4.44 -26.03 2.36
CA MET A 37 4.58 -25.61 3.75
C MET A 37 5.53 -24.42 3.92
N HIS A 38 6.71 -24.45 3.28
CA HIS A 38 7.67 -23.34 3.37
C HIS A 38 7.13 -22.06 2.74
N VAL A 39 6.44 -22.16 1.60
CA VAL A 39 5.82 -21.01 0.93
C VAL A 39 4.68 -20.44 1.78
N SER A 40 3.89 -21.29 2.43
CA SER A 40 2.83 -20.84 3.34
C SER A 40 3.37 -20.07 4.54
N ILE A 41 4.44 -20.58 5.17
CA ILE A 41 5.13 -19.91 6.29
C ILE A 41 5.73 -18.59 5.82
N PHE A 42 6.44 -18.59 4.68
CA PHE A 42 7.02 -17.39 4.11
C PHE A 42 5.95 -16.33 3.82
N SER A 43 4.83 -16.70 3.19
CA SER A 43 3.74 -15.78 2.88
C SER A 43 3.09 -15.22 4.15
N PHE A 44 2.92 -16.03 5.19
CA PHE A 44 2.44 -15.54 6.48
C PHE A 44 3.37 -14.47 7.05
N PHE A 45 4.68 -14.74 7.12
CA PHE A 45 5.66 -13.75 7.59
C PHE A 45 5.75 -12.51 6.70
N ALA A 46 5.61 -12.67 5.38
CA ALA A 46 5.61 -11.56 4.43
C ALA A 46 4.40 -10.63 4.66
N ILE A 47 3.21 -11.20 4.87
CA ILE A 47 2.00 -10.43 5.17
C ILE A 47 2.14 -9.72 6.52
N VAL A 48 2.56 -10.45 7.57
CA VAL A 48 2.75 -9.88 8.92
C VAL A 48 3.78 -8.74 8.89
N THR A 49 4.91 -8.94 8.22
CA THR A 49 5.97 -7.91 8.13
C THR A 49 5.52 -6.69 7.33
N SER A 50 4.76 -6.88 6.23
CA SER A 50 4.17 -5.79 5.47
C SER A 50 3.16 -4.99 6.29
N LEU A 51 2.29 -5.69 7.04
CA LEU A 51 1.31 -5.08 7.92
C LEU A 51 1.97 -4.28 9.05
N LEU A 52 3.04 -4.82 9.65
CA LEU A 52 3.82 -4.12 10.67
C LEU A 52 4.48 -2.85 10.10
N GLY A 53 5.01 -2.89 8.88
CA GLY A 53 5.59 -1.72 8.21
C GLY A 53 4.59 -0.57 8.06
N ILE A 54 3.40 -0.87 7.53
CA ILE A 54 2.32 0.12 7.37
C ILE A 54 1.82 0.57 8.75
N GLY A 55 1.62 -0.35 9.68
CA GLY A 55 1.13 -0.05 11.03
C GLY A 55 2.08 0.86 11.80
N MET A 56 3.40 0.66 11.70
CA MET A 56 4.40 1.56 12.30
C MET A 56 4.34 2.95 11.69
N GLY A 57 4.23 3.07 10.37
CA GLY A 57 4.08 4.37 9.70
C GLY A 57 2.81 5.12 10.13
N CYS A 58 1.67 4.41 10.21
CA CYS A 58 0.42 4.99 10.70
C CYS A 58 0.50 5.38 12.18
N ASN A 59 1.17 4.58 13.00
CA ASN A 59 1.36 4.87 14.42
C ASN A 59 2.08 6.21 14.63
N ASP A 60 3.15 6.44 13.88
CA ASP A 60 3.91 7.69 13.98
C ASP A 60 3.11 8.87 13.42
N PHE A 61 2.37 8.66 12.31
CA PHE A 61 1.43 9.66 11.80
C PHE A 61 0.35 10.04 12.83
N VAL A 62 -0.26 9.08 13.52
CA VAL A 62 -1.27 9.37 14.56
C VAL A 62 -0.64 10.12 15.73
N LYS A 63 0.57 9.76 16.17
CA LYS A 63 1.27 10.50 17.25
C LYS A 63 1.58 11.94 16.86
N ASP A 64 1.84 12.20 15.58
CA ASP A 64 2.11 13.55 15.08
C ASP A 64 0.84 14.35 14.80
N ALA A 65 -0.25 13.69 14.42
CA ALA A 65 -1.58 14.30 14.26
C ALA A 65 -2.26 14.63 15.61
N LEU A 66 -1.87 13.97 16.71
CA LEU A 66 -2.44 14.19 18.03
C LEU A 66 -1.96 15.52 18.66
N PRO A 67 -2.86 16.28 19.34
CA PRO A 67 -2.50 17.53 20.02
C PRO A 67 -1.42 17.36 21.09
N LYS A 68 -0.58 18.40 21.28
CA LYS A 68 0.55 18.41 22.23
C LYS A 68 0.17 17.99 23.67
N SER A 69 -1.08 18.18 24.09
CA SER A 69 -1.59 17.80 25.41
C SER A 69 -1.57 16.28 25.68
N PHE A 70 -1.67 15.45 24.63
CA PHE A 70 -1.54 13.98 24.74
C PHE A 70 -0.09 13.48 24.63
N LYS A 71 0.87 14.32 24.20
CA LYS A 71 2.30 13.95 24.07
C LYS A 71 2.97 13.71 25.43
N ASP A 72 2.54 14.41 26.49
CA ASP A 72 3.17 14.32 27.82
C ASP A 72 2.79 13.06 28.60
N PHE A 73 1.55 12.56 28.48
CA PHE A 73 1.12 11.28 29.09
C PHE A 73 1.85 10.06 28.50
N THR A 74 2.30 10.16 27.25
CA THR A 74 2.88 9.04 26.49
C THR A 74 4.37 8.82 26.81
N LYS A 75 5.06 9.81 27.39
CA LYS A 75 6.51 9.78 27.64
C LYS A 75 6.93 8.76 28.71
N LYS A 76 6.06 8.44 29.66
CA LYS A 76 6.36 7.55 30.82
C LYS A 76 6.15 6.06 30.53
N ARG A 77 5.49 5.69 29.43
CA ARG A 77 5.12 4.29 29.09
C ARG A 77 5.33 3.95 27.60
N LYS A 78 6.42 4.44 27.03
CA LYS A 78 6.72 4.48 25.59
C LYS A 78 6.52 3.13 24.87
N ARG A 79 6.91 2.00 25.46
CA ARG A 79 6.86 0.67 24.79
C ARG A 79 5.44 0.07 24.74
N VAL A 80 4.65 0.20 25.81
CA VAL A 80 3.25 -0.31 25.86
C VAL A 80 2.29 0.63 25.14
N ALA A 81 2.54 1.95 25.22
CA ALA A 81 1.77 2.94 24.48
C ALA A 81 1.92 2.76 22.96
N ASN A 82 3.12 2.41 22.47
CA ASN A 82 3.35 2.20 21.04
C ASN A 82 2.64 0.95 20.48
N LEU A 83 2.49 -0.11 21.28
CA LEU A 83 1.82 -1.34 20.85
C LEU A 83 0.29 -1.18 20.87
N SER A 84 -0.24 -0.47 21.87
CA SER A 84 -1.66 -0.14 21.94
C SER A 84 -2.09 0.85 20.86
N SER A 85 -1.26 1.82 20.50
CA SER A 85 -1.53 2.72 19.38
C SER A 85 -1.43 2.02 18.02
N LEU A 86 -0.50 1.07 17.87
CA LEU A 86 -0.43 0.19 16.70
C LEU A 86 -1.67 -0.69 16.57
N ALA A 87 -2.16 -1.26 17.68
CA ALA A 87 -3.42 -2.00 17.69
C ALA A 87 -4.58 -1.07 17.29
N LEU A 88 -4.66 0.13 17.86
CA LEU A 88 -5.71 1.11 17.56
C LEU A 88 -5.74 1.54 16.08
N THR A 89 -4.59 1.62 15.40
CA THR A 89 -4.55 1.97 13.97
C THR A 89 -4.89 0.79 13.06
N LEU A 90 -4.59 -0.43 13.48
CA LEU A 90 -4.86 -1.65 12.70
C LEU A 90 -6.25 -2.24 12.94
N THR A 91 -6.83 -2.05 14.12
CA THR A 91 -8.14 -2.60 14.49
C THR A 91 -9.27 -2.11 13.56
N PRO A 92 -9.40 -0.81 13.23
CA PRO A 92 -10.48 -0.36 12.35
C PRO A 92 -10.39 -0.95 10.93
N PRO A 93 -9.22 -0.93 10.24
CA PRO A 93 -9.07 -1.61 8.94
C PRO A 93 -9.33 -3.11 9.01
N LEU A 94 -8.88 -3.79 10.07
CA LEU A 94 -9.13 -5.22 10.26
C LEU A 94 -10.61 -5.53 10.48
N ALA A 95 -11.30 -4.74 11.29
CA ALA A 95 -12.73 -4.90 11.52
C ALA A 95 -13.53 -4.73 10.22
N ILE A 96 -13.22 -3.70 9.43
CA ILE A 96 -13.88 -3.46 8.13
C ILE A 96 -13.57 -4.60 7.14
N SER A 97 -12.34 -5.12 7.15
CA SER A 97 -11.94 -6.25 6.29
C SER A 97 -12.75 -7.52 6.56
N VAL A 98 -13.07 -7.80 7.83
CA VAL A 98 -13.87 -8.97 8.22
C VAL A 98 -15.36 -8.77 7.95
N VAL A 99 -15.90 -7.58 8.22
CA VAL A 99 -17.34 -7.31 8.10
C VAL A 99 -17.77 -7.07 6.65
N ALA A 100 -16.96 -6.37 5.86
CA ALA A 100 -17.30 -5.97 4.49
C ALA A 100 -16.07 -6.03 3.56
N PRO A 101 -15.63 -7.25 3.15
CA PRO A 101 -14.42 -7.42 2.36
C PRO A 101 -14.47 -6.68 1.03
N GLY A 102 -15.64 -6.64 0.36
CA GLY A 102 -15.81 -5.91 -0.90
C GLY A 102 -15.57 -4.41 -0.76
N ALA A 103 -16.07 -3.79 0.32
CA ALA A 103 -15.85 -2.38 0.61
C ALA A 103 -14.39 -2.10 0.96
N PHE A 104 -13.73 -3.01 1.68
CA PHE A 104 -12.30 -2.92 1.99
C PHE A 104 -11.42 -2.95 0.73
N TYR A 105 -11.68 -3.88 -0.20
CA TYR A 105 -10.95 -3.93 -1.47
C TYR A 105 -11.18 -2.67 -2.31
N ALA A 106 -12.42 -2.17 -2.41
CA ALA A 106 -12.71 -0.94 -3.12
C ALA A 106 -11.98 0.28 -2.51
N ALA A 107 -11.96 0.38 -1.17
CA ALA A 107 -11.24 1.43 -0.46
C ALA A 107 -9.71 1.33 -0.67
N LEU A 108 -9.15 0.12 -0.64
CA LEU A 108 -7.73 -0.11 -0.96
C LEU A 108 -7.38 0.30 -2.38
N GLU A 109 -8.24 -0.03 -3.34
CA GLU A 109 -8.06 0.30 -4.74
C GLU A 109 -8.11 1.82 -4.96
N PHE A 110 -9.02 2.52 -4.28
CA PHE A 110 -9.10 3.99 -4.30
C PHE A 110 -7.92 4.65 -3.59
N SER A 111 -7.47 4.09 -2.46
CA SER A 111 -6.25 4.54 -1.77
C SER A 111 -5.01 4.45 -2.66
N GLY A 112 -5.00 3.54 -3.65
CA GLY A 112 -3.93 3.43 -4.63
C GLY A 112 -3.64 4.72 -5.39
N THR A 113 -4.68 5.47 -5.77
CA THR A 113 -4.54 6.75 -6.48
C THR A 113 -3.86 7.81 -5.61
N PHE A 114 -4.14 7.86 -4.31
CA PHE A 114 -3.46 8.80 -3.41
C PHE A 114 -1.96 8.54 -3.28
N ARG A 115 -1.53 7.28 -3.37
CA ARG A 115 -0.09 6.95 -3.36
C ARG A 115 0.63 7.53 -4.57
N LEU A 116 -0.01 7.61 -5.73
CA LEU A 116 0.57 8.23 -6.92
C LEU A 116 0.81 9.72 -6.73
N ILE A 117 -0.10 10.41 -6.04
CA ILE A 117 0.08 11.82 -5.68
C ILE A 117 1.25 11.95 -4.69
N LEU A 118 1.28 11.09 -3.67
CA LEU A 118 2.29 11.12 -2.62
C LEU A 118 3.71 10.82 -3.15
N PHE A 119 3.87 9.81 -4.00
CA PHE A 119 5.19 9.39 -4.51
C PHE A 119 5.56 10.01 -5.86
N GLY A 120 4.58 10.52 -6.61
CA GLY A 120 4.83 11.20 -7.89
C GLY A 120 5.02 12.70 -7.72
N ILE A 121 4.03 13.37 -7.13
CA ILE A 121 3.97 14.84 -7.12
C ILE A 121 4.76 15.43 -5.95
N VAL A 122 4.58 14.91 -4.73
CA VAL A 122 5.24 15.47 -3.53
C VAL A 122 6.77 15.51 -3.65
N PRO A 123 7.49 14.44 -4.04
CA PRO A 123 8.95 14.51 -4.15
C PRO A 123 9.41 15.49 -5.24
N ALA A 124 8.68 15.60 -6.36
CA ALA A 124 9.00 16.59 -7.39
C ALA A 124 8.84 18.03 -6.86
N MET A 125 7.77 18.31 -6.11
CA MET A 125 7.61 19.61 -5.45
C MET A 125 8.69 19.86 -4.38
N MET A 126 9.10 18.82 -3.65
CA MET A 126 10.12 18.91 -2.61
C MET A 126 11.49 19.28 -3.19
N VAL A 127 11.87 18.67 -4.32
CA VAL A 127 13.10 19.01 -5.06
C VAL A 127 13.03 20.43 -5.64
N TRP A 128 11.89 20.82 -6.19
CA TRP A 128 11.69 22.18 -6.72
C TRP A 128 11.86 23.26 -5.65
N SER A 129 11.21 23.06 -4.49
CA SER A 129 11.31 23.99 -3.37
C SER A 129 12.72 24.01 -2.76
N GLY A 130 13.37 22.86 -2.63
CA GLY A 130 14.73 22.78 -2.07
C GLY A 130 15.77 23.44 -2.97
N ARG A 131 15.61 23.35 -4.29
CA ARG A 131 16.46 24.07 -5.26
C ARG A 131 16.33 25.58 -5.15
N ARG A 132 15.10 26.10 -5.04
CA ARG A 132 14.86 27.55 -4.90
C ARG A 132 15.42 28.13 -3.61
N LYS A 133 15.50 27.33 -2.54
CA LYS A 133 16.07 27.71 -1.25
C LYS A 133 17.59 27.53 -1.19
N GLY A 134 18.22 26.95 -2.21
CA GLY A 134 19.67 26.69 -2.23
C GLY A 134 20.12 25.56 -1.31
N GLU A 135 19.19 24.76 -0.76
CA GLU A 135 19.47 23.69 0.22
C GLU A 135 19.87 22.36 -0.45
N LEU A 136 19.69 22.24 -1.77
CA LEU A 136 19.98 21.03 -2.53
C LEU A 136 21.08 21.27 -3.57
N ALA A 137 22.01 20.31 -3.66
CA ALA A 137 23.05 20.32 -4.69
C ALA A 137 22.44 20.29 -6.09
N TRP A 138 23.01 21.07 -7.01
CA TRP A 138 22.57 21.11 -8.40
C TRP A 138 22.83 19.77 -9.08
N VAL A 139 21.77 19.00 -9.31
CA VAL A 139 21.84 17.80 -10.15
C VAL A 139 22.10 18.23 -11.60
N PRO A 140 23.10 17.65 -12.31
CA PRO A 140 23.32 17.94 -13.72
C PRO A 140 22.08 17.52 -14.52
N GLY A 141 21.47 18.47 -15.24
CA GLY A 141 20.22 18.26 -15.98
C GLY A 141 19.16 19.37 -15.81
N GLY A 142 19.38 20.36 -14.95
CA GLY A 142 18.47 21.51 -14.82
C GLY A 142 17.05 21.10 -14.38
N ASP A 143 16.03 21.84 -14.80
CA ASP A 143 14.61 21.59 -14.45
C ASP A 143 13.88 20.60 -15.39
N LEU A 144 14.53 20.21 -16.50
CA LEU A 144 14.03 19.22 -17.47
C LEU A 144 13.63 17.86 -16.85
N PRO A 145 14.47 17.18 -16.05
CA PRO A 145 14.10 15.91 -15.43
C PRO A 145 12.94 16.07 -14.44
N LEU A 146 12.83 17.23 -13.79
CA LEU A 146 11.75 17.51 -12.85
C LEU A 146 10.41 17.66 -13.58
N LEU A 147 10.41 18.41 -14.69
CA LEU A 147 9.24 18.54 -15.57
C LEU A 147 8.81 17.19 -16.12
N PHE A 148 9.77 16.35 -16.53
CA PHE A 148 9.51 15.00 -17.02
C PHE A 148 8.84 14.11 -15.96
N VAL A 149 9.37 14.10 -14.73
CA VAL A 149 8.78 13.33 -13.61
C VAL A 149 7.38 13.83 -13.28
N MET A 150 7.17 15.15 -13.27
CA MET A 150 5.84 15.73 -13.07
C MET A 150 4.87 15.33 -14.17
N ALA A 151 5.26 15.46 -15.44
CA ALA A 151 4.44 15.07 -16.58
C ALA A 151 4.08 13.59 -16.53
N ALA A 152 5.04 12.71 -16.26
CA ALA A 152 4.81 11.28 -16.10
C ALA A 152 3.88 10.96 -14.92
N ALA A 153 4.02 11.68 -13.79
CA ALA A 153 3.10 11.51 -12.66
C ALA A 153 1.67 11.93 -13.03
N PHE A 154 1.50 13.06 -13.73
CA PHE A 154 0.18 13.52 -14.19
C PHE A 154 -0.46 12.58 -15.20
N THR A 155 0.31 12.03 -16.16
CA THR A 155 -0.23 11.08 -17.13
C THR A 155 -0.69 9.79 -16.45
N VAL A 156 0.10 9.25 -15.52
CA VAL A 156 -0.26 8.03 -14.77
C VAL A 156 -1.50 8.26 -13.91
N ILE A 157 -1.58 9.40 -13.19
CA ILE A 157 -2.76 9.74 -12.39
C ILE A 157 -4.00 9.90 -13.28
N GLY A 158 -3.85 10.57 -14.43
CA GLY A 158 -4.93 10.75 -15.40
C GLY A 158 -5.45 9.41 -15.96
N MET A 159 -4.55 8.50 -16.31
CA MET A 159 -4.90 7.14 -16.74
C MET A 159 -5.66 6.39 -15.65
N GLU A 160 -5.19 6.46 -14.40
CA GLU A 160 -5.82 5.78 -13.27
C GLU A 160 -7.21 6.34 -12.95
N MET A 161 -7.38 7.67 -13.02
CA MET A 161 -8.68 8.33 -12.87
C MET A 161 -9.65 7.96 -14.02
N HIS A 162 -9.14 7.87 -15.25
CA HIS A 162 -9.91 7.45 -16.41
C HIS A 162 -10.34 5.97 -16.31
N ALA A 163 -9.49 5.10 -15.80
CA ALA A 163 -9.82 3.70 -15.54
C ALA A 163 -10.95 3.59 -14.50
N LYS A 164 -10.87 4.38 -13.41
CA LYS A 164 -11.86 4.36 -12.32
C LYS A 164 -13.18 5.03 -12.68
N THR A 165 -13.20 5.99 -13.60
CA THR A 165 -14.44 6.61 -14.10
C THR A 165 -15.27 5.66 -14.99
N ASN A 166 -14.69 4.60 -15.55
CA ASN A 166 -15.44 3.52 -16.20
C ASN A 166 -15.95 2.41 -15.23
N ILE A 167 -15.51 2.42 -13.96
CA ILE A 167 -15.89 1.43 -12.92
C ILE A 167 -17.08 1.93 -12.05
N THR A 168 -17.45 3.21 -12.14
CA THR A 168 -18.60 3.82 -11.45
C THR A 168 -19.98 3.15 -11.69
N PRO A 169 -20.30 2.51 -12.84
CA PRO A 169 -21.55 1.75 -12.98
C PRO A 169 -21.54 0.38 -12.25
N TRP A 170 -20.38 -0.11 -11.81
CA TRP A 170 -20.26 -1.37 -11.07
C TRP A 170 -20.49 -1.19 -9.56
N LEU A 171 -19.99 -0.09 -8.99
CA LEU A 171 -20.18 0.25 -7.57
C LEU A 171 -21.65 0.54 -7.22
N THR A 172 -22.38 1.17 -8.13
CA THR A 172 -23.84 1.37 -7.98
C THR A 172 -24.61 0.05 -8.02
N LYS A 173 -24.18 -0.92 -8.85
CA LYS A 173 -24.78 -2.26 -8.89
C LYS A 173 -24.43 -3.14 -7.69
N LEU A 174 -23.26 -2.96 -7.06
CA LEU A 174 -22.85 -3.74 -5.89
C LEU A 174 -23.50 -3.24 -4.58
N ILE A 175 -23.76 -1.94 -4.47
CA ILE A 175 -24.46 -1.34 -3.32
C ILE A 175 -25.97 -1.63 -3.36
N LEU A 176 -26.56 -1.76 -4.56
CA LEU A 176 -27.97 -2.09 -4.76
C LEU A 176 -28.26 -3.61 -4.81
N ARG A 177 -27.23 -4.46 -4.76
CA ARG A 177 -27.34 -5.92 -4.56
C ARG A 177 -26.76 -6.28 -3.19
N GLN A 178 -27.49 -5.90 -2.14
CA GLN A 178 -27.59 -6.77 -0.96
C GLN A 178 -28.39 -8.01 -1.36
#